data_AF-R5FC26-F1
#
_entry.id   AF-R5FC26-F1
#
_cell.length_a   1.000
_cell.length_b   1.000
_cell.length_c   1.000
_cell.angle_alpha   90.00
_cell.angle_beta   90.00
_cell.angle_gamma   90.00
#
_symmetry.space_group_name_H-M   'P 1'
#
loop_
_entity.id
_entity.type
_entity.pdbx_description
1 polymer ?
#
loop_
_entity_poly.entity_id
_entity_poly.type
_entity_poly.pdbx_seq_one_letter_code
_entity_poly.pdbx_strand_id
1 'polypeptide(L)'
;MAIGALLINSRIAAFKKRSEELLNYQYPLLVRNYRSILDYDSWLDCSDIFELSKSKITGRNGKLKGCLTAEDKERVMKFLKETDIFDNATKKRYGII
;
A
#
# COMPACT_ATOMS: atom_id res chain seq x y z
N MET A 1 -9.03 17.89 -3.85
CA MET A 1 -7.87 17.04 -4.15
C MET A 1 -7.99 15.74 -3.38
N ALA A 2 -7.95 14.62 -4.09
CA ALA A 2 -7.91 13.29 -3.50
C ALA A 2 -6.48 12.74 -3.47
N ILE A 3 -6.25 11.71 -2.67
CA ILE A 3 -4.99 10.99 -2.52
C ILE A 3 -5.28 9.52 -2.82
N GLY A 4 -4.38 8.87 -3.55
CA GLY A 4 -4.40 7.42 -3.72
C GLY A 4 -3.85 6.74 -2.46
N ALA A 5 -4.59 5.79 -1.92
CA ALA A 5 -4.23 5.06 -0.72
C ALA A 5 -4.21 3.56 -0.99
N LEU A 6 -3.19 2.89 -0.46
CA LEU A 6 -3.06 1.44 -0.44
C LEU A 6 -3.32 0.95 0.98
N LEU A 7 -3.87 -0.26 1.11
CA LEU A 7 -4.16 -0.86 2.41
C LEU A 7 -2.98 -1.68 2.91
N ILE A 8 -2.77 -1.69 4.22
CA ILE A 8 -1.85 -2.62 4.86
C ILE A 8 -2.69 -3.75 5.45
N ASN A 9 -2.48 -4.95 4.94
CA ASN A 9 -3.09 -6.17 5.43
C ASN A 9 -2.19 -6.84 6.47
N SER A 10 -2.82 -7.36 7.50
CA SER A 10 -2.19 -7.63 8.78
C SER A 10 -2.82 -8.89 9.37
N ARG A 11 -2.01 -9.80 9.96
CA ARG A 11 -2.49 -11.11 10.45
C ARG A 11 -3.34 -11.83 9.41
N ILE A 12 -2.85 -11.92 8.18
CA ILE A 12 -3.52 -12.67 7.12
C ILE A 12 -3.35 -14.18 7.42
N ALA A 13 -4.07 -14.69 8.43
CA ALA A 13 -4.20 -16.11 8.73
C ALA A 13 -4.84 -16.89 7.55
N ALA A 14 -5.30 -16.18 6.52
CA ALA A 14 -6.05 -16.67 5.38
C ALA A 14 -5.33 -16.51 4.02
N PHE A 15 -3.98 -16.40 3.97
CA PHE A 15 -3.27 -16.61 2.68
C PHE A 15 -3.63 -17.97 2.07
N LYS A 16 -4.05 -18.94 2.89
CA LYS A 16 -4.56 -20.26 2.47
C LYS A 16 -5.86 -20.24 1.64
N LYS A 17 -6.58 -19.12 1.53
CA LYS A 17 -7.88 -19.03 0.82
C LYS A 17 -7.94 -17.97 -0.29
N ARG A 18 -6.85 -17.22 -0.54
CA ARG A 18 -6.81 -16.21 -1.62
C ARG A 18 -6.25 -16.84 -2.90
N SER A 19 -6.75 -16.39 -4.06
CA SER A 19 -6.21 -16.81 -5.36
C SER A 19 -4.75 -16.37 -5.50
N GLU A 20 -3.95 -17.14 -6.24
CA GLU A 20 -2.54 -16.82 -6.51
C GLU A 20 -2.36 -15.41 -7.08
N GLU A 21 -3.30 -14.97 -7.92
CA GLU A 21 -3.35 -13.60 -8.45
C GLU A 21 -3.34 -12.54 -7.36
N LEU A 22 -4.20 -12.67 -6.34
CA LEU A 22 -4.23 -11.71 -5.24
C LEU A 22 -2.92 -11.69 -4.43
N LEU A 23 -2.20 -12.82 -4.39
CA LEU A 23 -0.93 -12.92 -3.68
C LEU A 23 0.19 -12.20 -4.43
N ASN A 24 0.16 -12.24 -5.77
CA ASN A 24 1.15 -11.58 -6.62
C ASN A 24 1.15 -10.06 -6.45
N TYR A 25 0.07 -9.49 -5.91
CA TYR A 25 -0.09 -8.06 -5.69
C TYR A 25 0.09 -7.64 -4.22
N GLN A 26 0.62 -8.50 -3.36
CA GLN A 26 0.95 -8.17 -1.98
C GLN A 26 2.46 -7.91 -1.83
N TYR A 27 2.85 -6.68 -1.49
CA TYR A 27 4.25 -6.35 -1.18
C TYR A 27 4.54 -6.57 0.32
N PRO A 28 5.51 -7.40 0.71
CA PRO A 28 5.77 -7.70 2.12
C PRO A 28 6.40 -6.52 2.86
N LEU A 29 5.85 -6.20 4.04
CA LEU A 29 6.38 -5.22 4.99
C LEU A 29 6.80 -5.95 6.27
N LEU A 30 8.10 -6.10 6.46
CA LEU A 30 8.66 -6.86 7.58
C LEU A 30 8.69 -6.02 8.86
N VAL A 31 8.18 -6.57 9.96
CA VAL A 31 8.06 -5.89 11.25
C VAL A 31 9.40 -5.35 11.75
N ARG A 32 10.50 -6.04 11.44
CA ARG A 32 11.86 -5.62 11.81
C ARG A 32 12.24 -4.23 11.27
N ASN A 33 11.66 -3.82 10.14
CA ASN A 33 11.90 -2.53 9.50
C ASN A 33 10.94 -1.43 10.04
N TYR A 34 9.87 -1.83 10.74
CA TYR A 34 8.72 -0.97 11.09
C TYR A 34 8.26 -1.14 12.54
N ARG A 35 9.16 -1.52 13.45
CA ARG A 35 8.83 -1.88 14.85
C ARG A 35 8.07 -0.80 15.63
N SER A 36 8.15 0.46 15.22
CA SER A 36 7.42 1.57 15.84
C SER A 36 5.95 1.67 15.40
N ILE A 37 5.57 0.98 14.32
CA ILE A 37 4.25 1.12 13.69
C ILE A 37 3.55 -0.20 13.34
N LEU A 38 4.29 -1.31 13.23
CA LEU A 38 3.76 -2.65 12.96
C LEU A 38 4.04 -3.58 14.15
N ASP A 39 3.05 -4.40 14.50
CA ASP A 39 3.17 -5.44 15.54
C ASP A 39 3.59 -6.80 14.97
N TYR A 40 3.50 -7.00 13.65
CA TYR A 40 3.79 -8.25 12.95
C TYR A 40 4.08 -7.98 11.47
N ASP A 41 4.70 -8.96 10.80
CA ASP A 41 4.88 -8.93 9.35
C ASP A 41 3.53 -8.73 8.67
N SER A 42 3.48 -7.73 7.81
CA SER A 42 2.28 -7.25 7.14
C SER A 42 2.52 -7.19 5.64
N TRP A 43 1.50 -6.87 4.87
CA TRP A 43 1.57 -6.78 3.43
C TRP A 43 0.89 -5.50 2.95
N LEU A 44 1.55 -4.75 2.08
CA LEU A 44 0.95 -3.66 1.36
C LEU A 44 0.16 -4.24 0.19
N ASP A 45 -1.14 -3.95 0.15
CA ASP A 45 -2.05 -4.38 -0.88
C ASP A 45 -1.92 -3.46 -2.10
N CYS A 46 -1.26 -3.94 -3.14
CA CYS A 46 -1.06 -3.22 -4.40
C CYS A 46 -2.08 -3.63 -5.47
N SER A 47 -3.15 -4.36 -5.09
CA SER A 47 -4.20 -4.79 -6.02
C SER A 47 -5.26 -3.72 -6.31
N ASP A 48 -5.34 -2.68 -5.47
CA ASP A 48 -6.30 -1.59 -5.65
C ASP A 48 -5.75 -0.28 -5.06
N ILE A 49 -6.13 0.86 -5.65
CA ILE A 49 -5.82 2.20 -5.13
C ILE A 49 -7.12 2.88 -4.73
N PHE A 50 -7.29 3.04 -3.43
CA PHE A 50 -8.46 3.71 -2.87
C PHE A 50 -8.31 5.22 -2.97
N GLU A 51 -9.35 5.88 -3.43
CA GLU A 51 -9.40 7.33 -3.41
C GLU A 51 -9.83 7.85 -2.03
N LEU A 52 -8.94 8.59 -1.37
CA LEU A 52 -9.24 9.27 -0.11
C LEU A 52 -9.20 10.79 -0.28
N SER A 53 -10.26 11.47 0.14
CA SER A 53 -10.27 12.94 0.22
C SER A 53 -9.31 13.43 1.30
N LYS A 54 -8.51 14.46 1.02
CA LYS A 54 -7.61 15.09 2.02
C LYS A 54 -8.31 15.45 3.34
N SER A 55 -9.57 15.89 3.26
CA SER A 55 -10.40 16.21 4.43
C SER A 55 -10.69 15.02 5.35
N LYS A 56 -10.67 13.78 4.85
CA LYS A 56 -10.80 12.57 5.70
C LYS A 56 -9.55 12.33 6.54
N ILE A 57 -8.39 12.80 6.08
CA ILE A 57 -7.13 12.71 6.81
C ILE A 57 -7.06 13.85 7.84
N THR A 58 -7.25 15.10 7.40
CA THR A 58 -7.12 16.27 8.30
C THR A 58 -8.31 16.43 9.23
N GLY A 59 -9.53 16.22 8.75
CA GLY A 59 -10.77 16.44 9.50
C GLY A 59 -11.10 15.37 10.54
N ARG A 60 -10.39 14.24 10.54
CA ARG A 60 -10.51 13.19 11.58
C ARG A 60 -9.32 13.12 12.52
N ASN A 61 -8.50 14.18 12.60
CA ASN A 61 -7.24 14.18 13.36
C ASN A 61 -6.33 13.00 12.98
N GLY A 62 -6.24 12.69 11.69
CA GLY A 62 -5.34 11.68 11.18
C GLY A 62 -3.92 11.96 11.65
N LYS A 63 -3.28 10.95 12.25
CA LYS A 63 -1.90 11.05 12.73
C LYS A 63 -0.99 10.30 11.77
N LEU A 64 0.10 10.94 11.36
CA LEU A 64 1.19 10.24 10.69
C LEU A 64 1.75 9.19 11.65
N LYS A 65 1.63 7.91 11.28
CA LYS A 65 2.17 6.81 12.07
C LYS A 65 3.64 6.55 11.76
N GLY A 66 4.00 6.63 10.49
CA GLY A 66 5.37 6.45 10.00
C GLY A 66 5.43 6.59 8.48
N CYS A 67 6.54 6.16 7.90
CA CYS A 67 6.77 6.13 6.46
C CYS A 67 7.42 4.82 6.05
N LEU A 68 7.27 4.46 4.77
CA LEU A 68 8.07 3.38 4.18
C LEU A 68 9.55 3.74 4.25
N THR A 69 10.39 2.71 4.41
CA THR A 69 11.84 2.86 4.20
C THR A 69 12.11 3.32 2.77
N ALA A 70 13.26 3.94 2.51
CA ALA A 70 13.63 4.36 1.15
C ALA A 70 13.63 3.18 0.17
N GLU A 71 14.16 2.03 0.60
CA GLU A 71 14.21 0.79 -0.18
C GLU A 71 12.81 0.26 -0.48
N ASP A 72 11.93 0.13 0.52
CA ASP A 72 10.57 -0.36 0.31
C ASP A 72 9.77 0.62 -0.55
N LYS A 73 9.94 1.93 -0.36
CA LYS A 73 9.31 2.95 -1.19
C LYS A 73 9.71 2.79 -2.66
N GLU A 74 11.00 2.63 -2.96
CA GLU A 74 11.47 2.46 -4.33
C GLU A 74 10.91 1.19 -4.97
N ARG A 75 10.95 0.07 -4.23
CA ARG A 75 10.43 -1.22 -4.71
C ARG A 75 8.93 -1.20 -4.93
N VAL A 76 8.16 -0.64 -4.00
CA VAL A 76 6.71 -0.46 -4.14
C VAL A 76 6.40 0.43 -5.33
N MET A 77 7.08 1.56 -5.50
CA MET A 77 6.85 2.44 -6.64
C MET A 77 7.18 1.75 -7.96
N LYS A 78 8.28 0.98 -8.04
CA LYS A 78 8.60 0.17 -9.22
C LYS A 78 7.50 -0.85 -9.51
N PHE A 79 7.05 -1.58 -8.49
CA PHE A 79 5.97 -2.55 -8.60
C PHE A 79 4.67 -1.91 -9.12
N LEU A 80 4.27 -0.76 -8.57
CA LEU A 80 3.08 -0.03 -8.99
C LEU A 80 3.19 0.54 -10.41
N LYS A 81 4.40 0.83 -10.89
CA LYS A 81 4.64 1.27 -12.28
C LYS A 81 4.52 0.12 -13.27
N GLU A 82 5.08 -1.03 -12.92
CA GLU A 82 5.17 -2.22 -13.79
C GLU A 82 3.90 -3.05 -13.82
N THR A 83 3.05 -2.96 -12.79
CA THR A 83 1.79 -3.72 -12.75
C THR A 83 0.78 -3.26 -13.81
N ASP A 84 0.14 -4.22 -14.47
CA ASP A 84 -0.94 -3.97 -15.44
C ASP A 84 -2.31 -3.78 -14.78
N ILE A 85 -2.41 -3.87 -13.44
CA ILE A 85 -3.66 -3.64 -12.73
C ILE A 85 -4.16 -2.21 -12.92
N PHE A 86 -3.24 -1.24 -12.88
CA PHE A 86 -3.58 0.18 -12.98
C PHE A 86 -3.32 0.68 -14.39
N ASP A 87 -4.33 1.31 -14.99
CA ASP A 87 -4.15 1.98 -16.27
C ASP A 87 -3.23 3.22 -16.13
N ASN A 88 -2.72 3.69 -17.27
CA ASN A 88 -1.83 4.85 -17.30
C ASN A 88 -2.51 6.13 -16.79
N ALA A 89 -3.83 6.23 -16.90
CA ALA A 89 -4.58 7.39 -16.40
C ALA A 89 -4.54 7.42 -14.86
N THR A 90 -4.78 6.29 -14.22
CA THR A 90 -4.73 6.09 -12.76
C THR A 90 -3.31 6.29 -12.25
N LYS A 91 -2.31 5.70 -12.92
CA LYS A 91 -0.90 5.88 -12.55
C LYS A 91 -0.48 7.35 -12.60
N LYS A 92 -0.85 8.10 -13.65
CA LYS A 92 -0.60 9.55 -13.74
C LYS A 92 -1.35 10.34 -12.68
N ARG A 93 -2.64 10.01 -12.45
CA ARG A 93 -3.50 10.70 -11.49
C ARG A 93 -2.93 10.69 -10.08
N TYR A 94 -2.27 9.60 -9.68
CA TYR A 94 -1.70 9.44 -8.35
C TYR A 94 -0.17 9.59 -8.29
N GLY A 95 0.46 10.03 -9.38
CA GLY A 95 1.90 10.30 -9.42
C GLY A 95 2.77 9.04 -9.31
N ILE A 96 2.26 7.90 -9.80
CA ILE A 96 3.01 6.66 -9.92
C ILE A 96 3.97 6.74 -11.13
N ILE A 97 3.50 7.32 -12.25
CA ILE A 97 4.30 7.63 -13.46
C ILE A 97 4.18 9.10 -13.83
#